data_AF-A0A7J8P000-F1
#
_entry.id   AF-A0A7J8P000-F1
#
_cell.length_a   1.000
_cell.length_b   1.000
_cell.length_c   1.000
_cell.angle_alpha   90.00
_cell.angle_beta   90.00
_cell.angle_gamma   90.00
#
_symmetry.space_group_name_H-M   'P 1'
#
loop_
_entity.id
_entity.type
_entity.pdbx_description
1 polymer ?
#
loop_
_entity_poly.entity_id
_entity_poly.type
_entity_poly.pdbx_seq_one_letter_code
_entity_poly.pdbx_strand_id
1 'polypeptide(L)'
;EKSVEEERLEKKSDESPESGRVRLGPKEFGSSSEMLDYFCYLLYHWGTQLNFNKYEHMVLLDLLKKGHLEPERKIGGGVKAFQIRNHPQWKSKCFFVIRDDETMDDFSFRKCIDHILPLPEDSKGKSNSNRASGGGGGWRGRGGKEGGRGRGKGGKSRN
;
A
#
# COMPACT_ATOMS: atom_id res chain seq x y z
N GLU A 1 -34.90 -49.47 -1.83
CA GLU A 1 -34.68 -48.55 -2.98
C GLU A 1 -34.49 -47.12 -2.46
N LYS A 2 -33.97 -46.24 -3.30
CA LYS A 2 -33.00 -45.18 -2.98
C LYS A 2 -33.63 -43.80 -2.64
N SER A 3 -32.97 -43.10 -1.71
CA SER A 3 -33.07 -41.76 -1.10
C SER A 3 -33.75 -40.57 -1.83
N VAL A 4 -34.63 -39.87 -1.08
CA VAL A 4 -35.01 -38.44 -1.15
C VAL A 4 -35.41 -37.99 0.28
N GLU A 5 -35.29 -36.69 0.60
CA GLU A 5 -35.63 -35.95 1.86
C GLU A 5 -34.41 -35.70 2.79
N GLU A 6 -33.82 -34.50 2.76
CA GLU A 6 -33.96 -33.41 3.78
C GLU A 6 -33.02 -33.64 4.98
N GLU A 7 -32.36 -32.71 5.67
CA GLU A 7 -32.32 -31.26 5.74
C GLU A 7 -31.04 -30.96 6.57
N ARG A 8 -30.39 -29.81 6.33
CA ARG A 8 -29.79 -28.96 7.38
C ARG A 8 -28.72 -29.54 8.32
N LEU A 9 -27.48 -29.10 8.09
CA LEU A 9 -26.58 -28.74 9.19
C LEU A 9 -26.06 -27.31 9.00
N GLU A 10 -26.93 -26.35 9.28
CA GLU A 10 -26.55 -24.97 9.55
C GLU A 10 -26.04 -24.85 11.00
N LYS A 11 -24.87 -24.23 11.16
CA LYS A 11 -24.34 -23.52 12.34
C LYS A 11 -24.14 -24.27 13.67
N LYS A 12 -22.86 -24.40 14.02
CA LYS A 12 -22.30 -24.07 15.36
C LYS A 12 -20.77 -24.08 15.22
N SER A 13 -20.07 -22.95 15.25
CA SER A 13 -19.80 -22.05 16.40
C SER A 13 -18.32 -22.17 16.74
N ASP A 14 -17.55 -21.11 16.50
CA ASP A 14 -16.43 -20.77 17.35
C ASP A 14 -16.36 -19.25 17.44
N GLU A 15 -17.27 -18.69 18.24
CA GLU A 15 -17.00 -17.44 18.92
C GLU A 15 -16.03 -17.77 20.05
N SER A 16 -14.75 -17.49 19.80
CA SER A 16 -13.65 -17.56 20.76
C SER A 16 -12.73 -16.38 20.40
N PRO A 17 -12.19 -15.66 21.41
CA PRO A 17 -12.11 -14.21 21.44
C PRO A 17 -11.56 -13.60 20.14
N GLU A 18 -12.38 -12.80 19.47
CA GLU A 18 -12.07 -12.02 18.25
C GLU A 18 -11.05 -10.91 18.51
N SER A 19 -9.94 -11.19 19.19
CA SER A 19 -8.96 -10.18 19.57
C SER A 19 -7.70 -10.17 18.69
N GLY A 20 -7.67 -10.89 17.56
CA GLY A 20 -6.48 -10.86 16.69
C GLY A 20 -6.55 -11.49 15.30
N ARG A 21 -7.65 -12.16 14.91
CA ARG A 21 -7.77 -12.74 13.56
C ARG A 21 -8.37 -11.74 12.58
N VAL A 22 -7.77 -11.61 11.41
CA VAL A 22 -8.19 -10.67 10.36
C VAL A 22 -8.66 -11.45 9.15
N ARG A 23 -9.91 -11.22 8.74
CA ARG A 23 -10.47 -11.81 7.52
C ARG A 23 -10.37 -10.80 6.37
N LEU A 24 -9.73 -11.17 5.27
CA LEU A 24 -9.66 -10.38 4.04
C LEU A 24 -10.26 -11.20 2.89
N GLY A 25 -11.46 -10.84 2.47
CA GLY A 25 -12.23 -11.60 1.48
C GLY A 25 -12.41 -13.05 1.92
N PRO A 26 -11.98 -14.05 1.11
CA PRO A 26 -12.09 -15.47 1.43
C PRO A 26 -10.96 -16.00 2.33
N LYS A 27 -9.96 -15.19 2.69
CA LYS A 27 -8.79 -15.63 3.47
C LYS A 27 -8.82 -15.05 4.88
N GLU A 28 -8.38 -15.85 5.84
CA GLU A 28 -8.23 -15.44 7.25
C GLU A 28 -6.75 -15.48 7.62
N PHE A 29 -6.33 -14.52 8.42
CA PHE A 29 -4.97 -14.37 8.89
C PHE A 29 -4.96 -14.34 10.41
N GLY A 30 -4.08 -15.12 11.02
CA GLY A 30 -3.88 -15.16 12.47
C GLY A 30 -2.95 -14.07 13.00
N SER A 31 -2.16 -13.42 12.14
CA SER A 31 -1.13 -12.45 12.53
C SER A 31 -0.80 -11.45 11.40
N SER A 32 -0.26 -10.29 11.77
CA SER A 32 0.30 -9.32 10.83
C SER A 32 1.50 -9.87 10.06
N SER A 33 2.32 -10.71 10.69
CA SER A 33 3.44 -11.39 10.04
C SER A 33 2.97 -12.34 8.94
N GLU A 34 1.87 -13.07 9.18
CA GLU A 34 1.28 -13.98 8.19
C GLU A 34 0.71 -13.21 6.99
N MET A 35 0.05 -12.08 7.24
CA MET A 35 -0.37 -11.18 6.17
C MET A 35 0.84 -10.66 5.38
N LEU A 36 1.86 -10.16 6.06
CA LEU A 36 3.06 -9.61 5.41
C LEU A 36 3.74 -10.67 4.53
N ASP A 37 3.92 -11.89 5.03
CA ASP A 37 4.52 -12.98 4.28
C ASP A 37 3.70 -13.32 3.03
N TYR A 38 2.38 -13.44 3.19
CA TYR A 38 1.46 -13.71 2.09
C TYR A 38 1.53 -12.66 0.99
N PHE A 39 1.41 -11.37 1.33
CA PHE A 39 1.45 -10.29 0.34
C PHE A 39 2.86 -10.09 -0.25
N CYS A 40 3.92 -10.34 0.53
CA CYS A 40 5.28 -10.36 -0.01
C CYS A 40 5.45 -11.48 -1.03
N TYR A 41 5.02 -12.71 -0.70
CA TYR A 41 5.05 -13.84 -1.61
C TYR A 41 4.30 -13.51 -2.91
N LEU A 42 3.08 -12.99 -2.78
CA LEU A 42 2.26 -12.57 -3.93
C LEU A 42 3.00 -11.54 -4.79
N LEU A 43 3.63 -10.53 -4.16
CA LEU A 43 4.36 -9.48 -4.85
C LEU A 43 5.60 -9.99 -5.60
N TYR A 44 6.35 -10.93 -5.01
CA TYR A 44 7.60 -11.41 -5.60
C TYR A 44 7.37 -12.49 -6.67
N HIS A 45 6.44 -13.41 -6.43
CA HIS A 45 6.21 -14.57 -7.28
C HIS A 45 5.21 -14.34 -8.42
N TRP A 46 4.28 -13.39 -8.27
CA TRP A 46 3.31 -13.13 -9.32
C TRP A 46 3.92 -12.32 -10.48
N GLY A 47 3.41 -12.57 -11.68
CA GLY A 47 3.84 -11.89 -12.90
C GLY A 47 3.44 -10.41 -12.90
N THR A 48 4.31 -9.56 -13.45
CA THR A 48 3.98 -8.13 -13.62
C THR A 48 2.98 -7.94 -14.76
N GLN A 49 2.10 -6.94 -14.65
CA GLN A 49 1.07 -6.59 -15.63
C GLN A 49 0.00 -7.67 -15.86
N LEU A 50 -0.07 -8.68 -14.98
CA LEU A 50 -1.12 -9.68 -14.99
C LEU A 50 -2.23 -9.30 -14.00
N ASN A 51 -3.48 -9.48 -14.44
CA ASN A 51 -4.64 -9.35 -13.57
C ASN A 51 -4.65 -10.47 -12.53
N PHE A 52 -4.95 -10.11 -11.29
CA PHE A 52 -5.20 -11.09 -10.24
C PHE A 52 -6.45 -11.92 -10.54
N ASN A 53 -6.45 -13.16 -10.04
CA ASN A 53 -7.63 -14.02 -10.07
C ASN A 53 -8.73 -13.44 -9.15
N LYS A 54 -9.95 -13.99 -9.22
CA LYS A 54 -11.08 -13.53 -8.41
C LYS A 54 -10.82 -13.66 -6.90
N TYR A 55 -10.06 -14.67 -6.47
CA TYR A 55 -9.73 -14.90 -5.06
C TYR A 55 -8.85 -13.77 -4.52
N GLU A 56 -7.68 -13.56 -5.14
CA GLU A 56 -6.74 -12.49 -4.76
C GLU A 56 -7.35 -11.10 -4.92
N HIS A 57 -8.20 -10.90 -5.93
CA HIS A 57 -8.94 -9.65 -6.09
C HIS A 57 -9.78 -9.35 -4.85
N MET A 58 -10.54 -10.31 -4.34
CA MET A 58 -11.35 -10.12 -3.13
C MET A 58 -10.49 -9.86 -1.90
N VAL A 59 -9.37 -10.58 -1.75
CA VAL A 59 -8.42 -10.38 -0.65
C VAL A 59 -7.82 -8.97 -0.67
N LEU A 60 -7.33 -8.50 -1.84
CA LEU A 60 -6.73 -7.18 -2.01
C LEU A 60 -7.75 -6.05 -1.86
N LEU A 61 -8.98 -6.25 -2.34
CA LEU A 61 -10.06 -5.28 -2.16
C LEU A 61 -10.38 -5.08 -0.69
N ASP A 62 -10.48 -6.16 0.07
CA ASP A 62 -10.73 -6.09 1.51
C ASP A 62 -9.55 -5.48 2.26
N LEU A 63 -8.32 -5.81 1.87
CA LEU A 63 -7.11 -5.20 2.44
C LEU A 63 -7.14 -3.68 2.25
N LEU A 64 -7.47 -3.22 1.04
CA LEU A 64 -7.54 -1.81 0.71
C LEU A 64 -8.66 -1.11 1.49
N LYS A 65 -9.85 -1.72 1.56
CA LYS A 65 -11.02 -1.18 2.28
C LYS A 65 -10.76 -1.05 3.78
N LYS A 66 -10.15 -2.06 4.39
CA LYS A 66 -9.93 -2.11 5.84
C LYS A 66 -8.67 -1.38 6.31
N GLY A 67 -7.63 -1.35 5.47
CA GLY A 67 -6.32 -0.82 5.86
C GLY A 67 -5.95 0.55 5.29
N HIS A 68 -6.61 1.02 4.24
CA HIS A 68 -6.34 2.37 3.74
C HIS A 68 -7.18 3.40 4.50
N LEU A 69 -6.61 4.59 4.79
CA LEU A 69 -7.36 5.68 5.46
C LEU A 69 -8.41 6.32 4.55
N GLU A 70 -8.15 6.29 3.24
CA GLU A 70 -9.04 6.81 2.21
C GLU A 70 -9.36 5.70 1.18
N PRO A 71 -10.11 4.65 1.56
CA PRO A 71 -10.42 3.56 0.65
C PRO A 71 -11.32 4.03 -0.49
N GLU A 72 -12.26 4.94 -0.24
CA GLU A 72 -13.16 5.52 -1.25
C GLU A 72 -12.38 6.27 -2.32
N ARG A 73 -11.30 6.97 -1.94
CA ARG A 73 -10.46 7.69 -2.91
C ARG A 73 -9.67 6.73 -3.79
N LYS A 74 -9.22 5.60 -3.24
CA LYS A 74 -8.47 4.58 -4.00
C LYS A 74 -9.38 3.75 -4.90
N ILE A 75 -10.55 3.35 -4.41
CA ILE A 75 -11.55 2.57 -5.16
C ILE A 75 -12.28 3.46 -6.18
N GLY A 76 -12.58 4.71 -5.83
CA GLY A 76 -13.36 5.62 -6.64
C GLY A 76 -14.75 5.05 -6.96
N GLY A 77 -15.09 5.00 -8.24
CA GLY A 77 -16.36 4.44 -8.73
C GLY A 77 -16.40 2.90 -8.83
N GLY A 78 -15.27 2.22 -8.62
CA GLY A 78 -15.18 0.76 -8.77
C GLY A 78 -13.76 0.28 -9.08
N VAL A 79 -13.45 -0.95 -8.66
CA VAL A 79 -12.19 -1.62 -9.02
C VAL A 79 -12.45 -2.59 -10.15
N LYS A 80 -11.86 -2.31 -11.32
CA LYS A 80 -11.88 -3.19 -12.49
C LYS A 80 -10.95 -4.38 -12.30
N ALA A 81 -9.71 -4.14 -11.82
CA ALA A 81 -8.73 -5.18 -11.59
C ALA A 81 -7.63 -4.74 -10.60
N PHE A 82 -6.90 -5.71 -10.07
CA PHE A 82 -5.62 -5.47 -9.41
C PHE A 82 -4.49 -6.05 -10.26
N GLN A 83 -3.34 -5.38 -10.26
CA GLN A 83 -2.14 -5.85 -10.94
C GLN A 83 -0.89 -5.55 -10.11
N ILE A 84 0.19 -6.29 -10.35
CA ILE A 84 1.53 -5.91 -9.89
C ILE A 84 2.25 -5.19 -11.02
N ARG A 85 2.80 -4.01 -10.74
CA ARG A 85 3.65 -3.28 -11.68
C ARG A 85 4.89 -2.75 -10.98
N ASN A 86 5.91 -2.42 -11.77
CA ASN A 86 7.10 -1.77 -11.26
C ASN A 86 6.82 -0.28 -11.06
N HIS A 87 7.07 0.24 -9.86
CA HIS A 87 6.94 1.66 -9.58
C HIS A 87 8.01 2.42 -10.38
N PRO A 88 7.64 3.39 -11.24
CA PRO A 88 8.58 4.04 -12.16
C PRO A 88 9.72 4.75 -11.44
N GLN A 89 9.46 5.26 -10.23
CA GLN A 89 10.45 5.99 -9.43
C GLN A 89 11.33 5.10 -8.55
N TRP A 90 10.79 3.98 -8.04
CA TRP A 90 11.48 3.16 -7.03
C TRP A 90 11.98 1.82 -7.58
N LYS A 91 11.65 1.50 -8.84
CA LYS A 91 12.01 0.24 -9.53
C LYS A 91 11.66 -1.02 -8.74
N SER A 92 10.75 -0.92 -7.78
CA SER A 92 10.22 -2.02 -6.97
C SER A 92 8.85 -2.44 -7.47
N LYS A 93 8.49 -3.70 -7.28
CA LYS A 93 7.14 -4.19 -7.54
C LYS A 93 6.18 -3.59 -6.51
N CYS A 94 5.01 -3.11 -6.94
CA CYS A 94 3.93 -2.62 -6.07
C CYS A 94 2.57 -3.10 -6.60
N PHE A 95 1.57 -3.13 -5.71
CA PHE A 95 0.18 -3.40 -6.10
C PHE A 95 -0.45 -2.12 -6.65
N PHE A 96 -1.07 -2.26 -7.81
CA PHE A 96 -1.84 -1.21 -8.48
C PHE A 96 -3.30 -1.62 -8.53
N VAL A 97 -4.16 -0.70 -8.14
CA VAL A 97 -5.60 -0.78 -8.38
C VAL A 97 -5.89 -0.14 -9.73
N ILE A 98 -6.61 -0.85 -10.59
CA ILE A 98 -7.15 -0.35 -11.85
C ILE A 98 -8.63 -0.08 -11.61
N ARG A 99 -9.01 1.19 -11.71
CA ARG A 99 -10.39 1.63 -11.57
C ARG A 99 -11.19 1.37 -12.85
N ASP A 100 -12.51 1.49 -12.77
CA ASP A 100 -13.41 1.39 -13.94
C ASP A 100 -13.13 2.43 -15.02
N ASP A 101 -12.66 3.62 -14.64
CA ASP A 101 -12.25 4.70 -15.56
C ASP A 101 -10.85 4.49 -16.18
N GLU A 102 -10.28 3.29 -16.01
CA GLU A 102 -8.94 2.90 -16.46
C GLU A 102 -7.79 3.67 -15.81
N THR A 103 -8.09 4.52 -14.82
CA THR A 103 -7.05 5.13 -14.00
C THR A 103 -6.43 4.10 -13.09
N MET A 104 -5.14 4.27 -12.82
CA MET A 104 -4.37 3.38 -11.97
C MET A 104 -3.81 4.13 -10.79
N ASP A 105 -3.89 3.50 -9.62
CA ASP A 105 -3.37 4.06 -8.38
C ASP A 105 -2.57 2.98 -7.64
N ASP A 106 -1.41 3.34 -7.09
CA ASP A 106 -0.61 2.40 -6.29
C ASP A 106 -1.07 2.42 -4.83
N PHE A 107 -0.93 1.30 -4.14
CA PHE A 107 -1.10 1.28 -2.69
C PHE A 107 -0.08 0.37 -2.01
N SER A 108 0.28 0.76 -0.80
CA SER A 108 1.23 0.02 0.03
C SER A 108 0.48 -0.94 0.95
N PHE A 109 0.58 -2.25 0.69
CA PHE A 109 0.00 -3.28 1.55
C PHE A 109 0.54 -3.21 2.99
N ARG A 110 1.82 -2.83 3.17
CA ARG A 110 2.43 -2.64 4.50
C ARG A 110 1.68 -1.61 5.35
N LYS A 111 1.30 -0.47 4.75
CA LYS A 111 0.51 0.57 5.43
C LYS A 111 -0.90 0.06 5.76
N CYS A 112 -1.47 -0.77 4.90
CA CYS A 112 -2.77 -1.36 5.13
C CYS A 112 -2.75 -2.33 6.32
N ILE A 113 -1.73 -3.21 6.40
CA ILE A 113 -1.58 -4.17 7.50
C ILE A 113 -1.33 -3.44 8.83
N ASP A 114 -0.48 -2.42 8.82
CA ASP A 114 -0.17 -1.61 10.01
C ASP A 114 -1.42 -0.92 10.59
N HIS A 115 -2.37 -0.53 9.75
CA HIS A 115 -3.65 0.02 10.21
C HIS A 115 -4.65 -1.04 10.67
N ILE A 116 -4.66 -2.23 10.07
CA ILE A 116 -5.61 -3.29 10.42
C ILE A 116 -5.22 -4.00 11.71
N LEU A 117 -3.92 -4.25 11.90
CA LEU A 117 -3.34 -4.80 13.12
C LEU A 117 -2.30 -3.82 13.66
N PRO A 118 -2.75 -2.67 14.22
CA PRO A 118 -1.84 -1.73 14.82
C PRO A 118 -1.14 -2.42 15.98
N LEU A 119 0.18 -2.56 15.87
CA LEU A 119 1.01 -2.96 16.99
C LEU A 119 0.80 -1.94 18.14
N PRO A 120 0.86 -2.39 19.41
CA PRO A 120 0.62 -1.51 20.56
C PRO A 120 1.50 -0.26 20.50
N GLU A 121 0.93 0.84 20.97
CA GLU A 121 1.25 2.23 20.59
C GLU A 121 2.65 2.72 20.98
N ASP A 122 3.43 1.93 21.72
CA ASP A 122 4.73 2.29 22.30
C ASP A 122 5.89 2.33 21.28
N SER A 123 5.63 2.16 19.99
CA SER A 123 6.65 2.20 18.93
C SER A 123 6.20 2.89 17.63
N LYS A 124 5.19 3.78 17.69
CA LYS A 124 4.81 4.60 16.52
C LYS A 124 5.86 5.69 16.26
N GLY A 125 6.85 5.34 15.44
CA GLY A 125 7.67 6.32 14.72
C GLY A 125 6.79 7.11 13.75
N LYS A 126 6.40 8.33 14.19
CA LYS A 126 5.71 9.40 13.45
C LYS A 126 5.57 9.16 11.93
N SER A 127 4.43 8.62 11.49
CA SER A 127 4.03 8.72 10.08
C SER A 127 3.58 10.16 9.82
N ASN A 128 4.52 10.97 9.33
CA ASN A 128 4.25 12.35 8.93
C ASN A 128 3.34 12.35 7.69
N SER A 129 2.03 12.29 7.91
CA SER A 129 1.01 12.59 6.91
C SER A 129 0.77 14.10 6.89
N ASN A 130 1.81 14.86 6.51
CA ASN A 130 1.60 16.27 6.19
C ASN A 130 1.08 16.39 4.75
N ARG A 131 -0.23 16.59 4.68
CA ARG A 131 -1.00 17.27 3.63
C ARG A 131 -0.15 18.10 2.64
N ALA A 132 -0.34 17.85 1.34
CA ALA A 132 -0.17 18.87 0.30
C ALA A 132 -0.91 18.47 -0.98
N SER A 133 -2.24 18.56 -0.96
CA SER A 133 -3.01 18.93 -2.14
C SER A 133 -3.14 20.45 -2.11
N GLY A 134 -2.52 21.15 -3.05
CA GLY A 134 -2.56 22.61 -3.13
C GLY A 134 -1.61 23.11 -4.21
N GLY A 135 -2.16 23.68 -5.27
CA GLY A 135 -1.46 23.98 -6.51
C GLY A 135 -0.52 25.20 -6.47
N GLY A 136 0.18 25.34 -7.58
CA GLY A 136 0.43 26.63 -8.24
C GLY A 136 1.42 27.60 -7.58
N GLY A 137 2.57 27.73 -8.22
CA GLY A 137 3.16 29.05 -8.48
C GLY A 137 4.34 29.46 -7.61
N GLY A 138 5.35 30.04 -8.28
CA GLY A 138 6.19 31.07 -7.66
C GLY A 138 7.67 30.75 -7.51
N TRP A 139 8.41 30.75 -8.62
CA TRP A 139 9.76 31.32 -8.62
C TRP A 139 9.71 32.72 -7.98
N ARG A 140 10.40 32.97 -6.86
CA ARG A 140 11.15 34.21 -6.53
C ARG A 140 11.83 34.04 -5.16
N GLY A 141 13.15 34.23 -5.12
CA GLY A 141 13.90 34.22 -3.87
C GLY A 141 15.39 34.52 -4.09
N ARG A 142 15.66 35.64 -4.76
CA ARG A 142 16.99 36.23 -4.98
C ARG A 142 17.42 36.99 -3.73
N GLY A 143 18.64 36.72 -3.26
CA GLY A 143 19.40 37.55 -2.31
C GLY A 143 19.62 36.87 -0.95
N GLY A 144 20.83 36.80 -0.40
CA GLY A 144 22.12 37.27 -0.86
C GLY A 144 23.14 37.27 0.27
N LYS A 145 24.40 37.35 -0.16
CA LYS A 145 25.52 38.07 0.47
C LYS A 145 26.23 37.44 1.68
N GLU A 146 27.56 37.51 1.57
CA GLU A 146 28.60 37.42 2.62
C GLU A 146 29.27 36.03 2.77
N GLY A 147 30.58 35.83 2.64
CA GLY A 147 31.79 36.63 2.36
C GLY A 147 32.89 35.64 1.93
N GLY A 148 34.14 35.96 1.56
CA GLY A 148 34.93 37.18 1.52
C GLY A 148 36.04 37.02 0.47
N ARG A 149 36.44 38.11 -0.19
CA ARG A 149 37.76 38.78 -0.06
C ARG A 149 39.00 37.90 -0.29
N GLY A 150 39.65 38.12 -1.43
CA GLY A 150 41.06 37.74 -1.66
C GLY A 150 41.53 38.04 -3.08
N ARG A 151 42.10 39.22 -3.31
CA ARG A 151 42.68 39.69 -4.59
C ARG A 151 44.13 39.19 -4.76
N GLY A 152 44.57 39.10 -6.03
CA GLY A 152 45.97 39.33 -6.44
C GLY A 152 46.68 38.08 -6.95
N LYS A 153 46.86 37.89 -8.26
CA LYS A 153 47.84 38.52 -9.19
C LYS A 153 49.22 37.85 -9.14
N GLY A 154 49.48 37.02 -10.16
CA GLY A 154 50.76 36.98 -10.87
C GLY A 154 51.81 35.93 -10.44
N GLY A 155 52.38 35.24 -11.44
CA GLY A 155 53.84 35.07 -11.52
C GLY A 155 54.44 33.69 -11.21
N LYS A 156 54.48 32.83 -12.22
CA LYS A 156 55.68 32.15 -12.78
C LYS A 156 57.00 32.12 -11.96
N SER A 157 57.49 30.91 -11.64
CA SER A 157 58.85 30.32 -11.91
C SER A 157 59.12 29.17 -10.91
N ARG A 158 59.38 27.93 -11.37
CA ARG A 158 60.72 27.32 -11.58
C ARG A 158 61.71 27.57 -10.42
N ASN A 159 61.92 26.59 -9.55
CA ASN A 159 62.98 25.57 -9.65
C ASN A 159 62.71 24.47 -8.61
#